data_AF-A0A8H5E1J7-F1
#
_entry.id   AF-A0A8H5E1J7-F1
#
_cell.length_a   1.000
_cell.length_b   1.000
_cell.length_c   1.000
_cell.angle_alpha   90.00
_cell.angle_beta   90.00
_cell.angle_gamma   90.00
#
_symmetry.space_group_name_H-M   'P 1'
#
loop_
_entity.id
_entity.type
_entity.pdbx_description
1 polymer ?
#
loop_
_entity_poly.entity_id
_entity_poly.type
_entity_poly.pdbx_seq_one_letter_code
_entity_poly.pdbx_strand_id
1 'polypeptide(L)'
;MPKNRRPSKAKRDQAKTEERRVGRIEKETKGNDRAKAVADDDTFDFAAKVDRLAEIRNWFCADTTIVDQYMSDELSTNEAVDILAKPIDEAYSTANAGTEYFRQERVARTQRKYHSPEKAIELWGPEQDWPEPEDERDHSGNAEMLLWNLWYSILHTAKKIPFTDDARQEKLVNLVRAFKARPNPPEPVPMTIPLKRNWVWELGTVWSDLIILGASIAEVRNDSCGCGAGWTWPEQQAEQNLNAFHARLTASGVANIHVQGEICAVDALEKAPTPWYRRVSPPPDHEILSHYVTCAALWTITAGKETYARYAHTRDQRDIEVVDRILELRDNELPWNRSRKKYKGRARWETARREFARRRFEAESQNEELSLEVRELAERAAKAMSEIVWQKQEDK
;
A
#
# COMPACT_ATOMS: atom_id res chain seq x y z
N MET A 1 4.03 40.02 -48.48
CA MET A 1 3.96 39.52 -47.08
C MET A 1 3.52 38.06 -47.11
N PRO A 2 4.38 37.08 -46.75
CA PRO A 2 3.94 35.70 -46.70
C PRO A 2 2.96 35.51 -45.53
N LYS A 3 1.76 35.00 -45.82
CA LYS A 3 0.78 34.64 -44.79
C LYS A 3 1.37 33.54 -43.91
N ASN A 4 1.74 33.87 -42.67
CA ASN A 4 2.10 32.88 -41.64
C ASN A 4 0.94 31.90 -41.47
N ARG A 5 1.00 30.76 -42.16
CA ARG A 5 0.01 29.68 -42.00
C ARG A 5 0.18 29.12 -40.60
N ARG A 6 -0.81 29.39 -39.73
CA ARG A 6 -0.89 28.78 -38.39
C ARG A 6 -0.72 27.26 -38.52
N PRO A 7 0.09 26.61 -37.65
CA PRO A 7 0.26 25.17 -37.69
C PRO A 7 -1.09 24.45 -37.52
N SER A 8 -1.24 23.29 -38.16
CA SER A 8 -2.44 22.46 -38.01
C SER A 8 -2.65 22.05 -36.54
N LYS A 9 -3.89 21.75 -36.16
CA LYS A 9 -4.23 21.30 -34.80
C LYS A 9 -3.37 20.09 -34.38
N ALA A 10 -3.21 19.09 -35.26
CA ALA A 10 -2.37 17.93 -35.02
C ALA A 10 -0.91 18.29 -34.71
N LYS A 11 -0.31 19.23 -35.45
CA LYS A 11 1.07 19.69 -35.18
C LYS A 11 1.18 20.41 -33.84
N ARG A 12 0.17 21.20 -33.45
CA ARG A 12 0.14 21.87 -32.13
C ARG A 12 -0.02 20.87 -30.99
N ASP A 13 -0.88 19.86 -31.16
CA ASP A 13 -1.10 18.82 -30.15
C ASP A 13 0.13 17.94 -29.99
N GLN A 14 0.82 17.60 -31.09
CA GLN A 14 2.09 16.89 -31.06
C GLN A 14 3.17 17.72 -30.35
N ALA A 15 3.31 19.01 -30.68
CA ALA A 15 4.27 19.90 -30.04
C ALA A 15 4.01 20.01 -28.53
N LYS A 16 2.76 20.18 -28.10
CA LYS A 16 2.37 20.18 -26.68
C LYS A 16 2.68 18.85 -25.99
N THR A 17 2.50 17.74 -26.69
CA THR A 17 2.80 16.40 -26.15
C THR A 17 4.30 16.24 -25.94
N GLU A 18 5.10 16.70 -26.89
CA GLU A 18 6.55 16.66 -26.81
C GLU A 18 7.10 17.59 -25.73
N GLU A 19 6.58 18.82 -25.64
CA GLU A 19 6.91 19.77 -24.58
C GLU A 19 6.62 19.18 -23.18
N ARG A 20 5.45 18.56 -23.00
CA ARG A 20 5.11 17.84 -21.75
C ARG A 20 6.04 16.66 -21.48
N ARG A 21 6.48 15.95 -22.52
CA ARG A 21 7.42 14.83 -22.40
C ARG A 21 8.78 15.32 -21.93
N VAL A 22 9.33 16.36 -22.58
CA VAL A 22 10.62 16.96 -22.21
C VAL A 22 10.58 17.52 -20.79
N GLY A 23 9.56 18.32 -20.45
CA GLY A 23 9.43 18.87 -19.10
C GLY A 23 9.25 17.80 -18.01
N ARG A 24 8.61 16.67 -18.33
CA ARG A 24 8.56 15.53 -17.41
C ARG A 24 9.93 14.90 -17.21
N ILE A 25 10.67 14.64 -18.29
CA ILE A 25 12.02 14.06 -18.22
C ILE A 25 12.93 14.96 -17.40
N GLU A 26 12.94 16.27 -17.64
CA GLU A 26 13.76 17.23 -16.88
C GLU A 26 13.41 17.22 -15.38
N LYS A 27 12.11 17.21 -15.04
CA LYS A 27 11.65 17.12 -13.65
C LYS A 27 12.08 15.79 -13.00
N GLU A 28 11.94 14.67 -13.71
CA GLU A 28 12.34 13.34 -13.23
C GLU A 28 13.85 13.25 -13.03
N THR A 29 14.66 13.71 -13.99
CA THR A 29 16.13 13.77 -13.89
C THR A 29 16.56 14.58 -12.67
N LYS A 30 16.05 15.81 -12.51
CA LYS A 30 16.38 16.65 -11.34
C LYS A 30 15.97 16.00 -10.02
N GLY A 31 14.84 15.31 -9.99
CA GLY A 31 14.40 14.54 -8.83
C GLY A 31 15.35 13.38 -8.50
N ASN A 32 15.80 12.66 -9.53
CA ASN A 32 16.74 11.55 -9.39
C ASN A 32 18.13 12.02 -8.94
N ASP A 33 18.64 13.13 -9.47
CA ASP A 33 19.94 13.69 -9.07
C ASP A 33 19.93 14.10 -7.59
N ARG A 34 18.84 14.73 -7.14
CA ARG A 34 18.65 15.09 -5.72
C ARG A 34 18.55 13.86 -4.82
N ALA A 35 17.78 12.85 -5.24
CA ALA A 35 17.65 11.60 -4.48
C ALA A 35 19.00 10.87 -4.38
N LYS A 36 19.78 10.84 -5.48
CA LYS A 36 21.11 10.26 -5.50
C LYS A 36 22.06 11.00 -4.56
N ALA A 37 22.04 12.34 -4.55
CA ALA A 37 22.86 13.11 -3.63
C ALA A 37 22.56 12.77 -2.15
N VAL A 38 21.29 12.54 -1.79
CA VAL A 38 20.92 12.06 -0.44
C VAL A 38 21.40 10.65 -0.18
N ALA A 39 21.26 9.75 -1.17
CA ALA A 39 21.69 8.36 -1.04
C ALA A 39 23.21 8.23 -0.85
N ASP A 40 23.99 9.10 -1.49
CA ASP A 40 25.46 9.12 -1.46
C ASP A 40 26.04 9.96 -0.30
N ASP A 41 25.21 10.67 0.46
CA ASP A 41 25.65 11.52 1.59
C ASP A 41 25.77 10.70 2.89
N ASP A 42 27.00 10.43 3.31
CA ASP A 42 27.31 9.65 4.51
C ASP A 42 27.04 10.38 5.84
N THR A 43 26.69 11.68 5.80
CA THR A 43 26.33 12.45 7.01
C THR A 43 24.92 12.14 7.51
N PHE A 44 24.06 11.60 6.63
CA PHE A 44 22.71 11.16 7.01
C PHE A 44 22.72 9.68 7.40
N ASP A 45 22.12 9.37 8.54
CA ASP A 45 21.72 8.00 8.81
C ASP A 45 20.57 7.56 7.87
N PHE A 46 20.24 6.27 7.91
CA PHE A 46 19.21 5.73 7.04
C PHE A 46 17.83 6.40 7.23
N ALA A 47 17.43 6.67 8.48
CA ALA A 47 16.14 7.28 8.77
C ALA A 47 16.06 8.71 8.19
N ALA A 48 17.12 9.50 8.36
CA ALA A 48 17.23 10.83 7.80
C ALA A 48 17.23 10.82 6.26
N LYS A 49 17.87 9.81 5.63
CA LYS A 49 17.78 9.62 4.17
C LYS A 49 16.33 9.39 3.73
N VAL A 50 15.57 8.54 4.43
CA VAL A 50 14.15 8.27 4.15
C VAL A 50 13.30 9.54 4.25
N ASP A 51 13.52 10.37 5.28
CA ASP A 51 12.78 11.63 5.44
C ASP A 51 13.09 12.62 4.30
N ARG A 52 14.36 12.77 3.93
CA ARG A 52 14.75 13.63 2.80
C ARG A 52 14.22 13.12 1.47
N LEU A 53 14.19 11.81 1.26
CA LEU A 53 13.61 11.21 0.06
C LEU A 53 12.09 11.43 0.00
N ALA A 54 11.39 11.35 1.13
CA ALA A 54 9.97 11.66 1.21
C ALA A 54 9.68 13.09 0.74
N GLU A 55 10.48 14.07 1.17
CA GLU A 55 10.37 15.48 0.71
C GLU A 55 10.64 15.62 -0.80
N ILE A 56 11.68 14.94 -1.32
CA ILE A 56 12.06 15.02 -2.73
C ILE A 56 11.00 14.40 -3.64
N ARG A 57 10.42 13.26 -3.21
CA ARG A 57 9.47 12.47 -3.99
C ARG A 57 8.02 12.88 -3.74
N ASN A 58 7.73 13.63 -2.68
CA ASN A 58 6.39 13.89 -2.16
C ASN A 58 5.70 12.57 -1.79
N TRP A 59 6.39 11.76 -0.99
CA TRP A 59 5.79 10.53 -0.47
C TRP A 59 4.62 10.84 0.46
N PHE A 60 3.74 9.86 0.60
CA PHE A 60 2.68 9.92 1.60
C PHE A 60 3.29 9.75 3.00
N CYS A 61 3.42 10.87 3.71
CA CYS A 61 3.92 10.93 5.07
C CYS A 61 3.15 11.99 5.88
N ALA A 62 3.18 11.85 7.20
CA ALA A 62 2.65 12.82 8.14
C ALA A 62 3.67 13.03 9.27
N ASP A 63 3.35 13.91 10.23
CA ASP A 63 4.19 14.12 11.41
C ASP A 63 4.38 12.80 12.18
N THR A 64 5.64 12.43 12.40
CA THR A 64 6.03 11.19 13.09
C THR A 64 6.44 11.41 14.54
N THR A 65 6.40 12.64 15.05
CA THR A 65 6.95 13.01 16.37
C THR A 65 6.49 12.07 17.49
N ILE A 66 5.17 11.83 17.63
CA ILE A 66 4.65 10.97 18.71
C ILE A 66 5.01 9.49 18.48
N VAL A 67 5.01 9.04 17.22
CA VAL A 67 5.40 7.66 16.89
C VAL A 67 6.89 7.45 17.17
N ASP A 68 7.73 8.43 16.85
CA ASP A 68 9.17 8.38 17.08
C ASP A 68 9.49 8.38 18.59
N GLN A 69 8.79 9.19 19.40
CA GLN A 69 8.88 9.15 20.87
C GLN A 69 8.45 7.80 21.44
N TYR A 70 7.40 7.18 20.89
CA TYR A 70 7.04 5.81 21.26
C TYR A 70 8.15 4.83 20.86
N MET A 71 8.70 4.95 19.65
CA MET A 71 9.75 4.07 19.16
C MET A 71 11.06 4.20 19.96
N SER A 72 11.34 5.35 20.57
CA SER A 72 12.47 5.59 21.48
C SER A 72 12.23 5.24 22.95
N ASP A 73 11.05 4.68 23.29
CA ASP A 73 10.63 4.37 24.67
C ASP A 73 10.44 5.61 25.57
N GLU A 74 10.34 6.81 24.99
CA GLU A 74 9.98 8.04 25.72
C GLU A 74 8.49 8.07 26.09
N LEU A 75 7.64 7.43 25.28
CA LEU A 75 6.23 7.23 25.56
C LEU A 75 5.91 5.74 25.67
N SER A 76 5.11 5.37 26.66
CA SER A 76 4.49 4.04 26.70
C SER A 76 3.48 3.86 25.56
N THR A 77 3.13 2.61 25.25
CA THR A 77 2.10 2.30 24.25
C THR A 77 0.78 3.02 24.55
N ASN A 78 0.34 3.05 25.82
CA ASN A 78 -0.93 3.68 26.19
C ASN A 78 -0.88 5.20 26.01
N GLU A 79 0.21 5.86 26.40
CA GLU A 79 0.36 7.30 26.24
C GLU A 79 0.38 7.72 24.77
N ALA A 80 1.17 7.02 23.94
CA ALA A 80 1.25 7.30 22.52
C ALA A 80 -0.12 7.11 21.82
N VAL A 81 -0.81 6.03 22.15
CA VAL A 81 -2.14 5.73 21.63
C VAL A 81 -3.16 6.78 22.08
N ASP A 82 -3.16 7.19 23.35
CA ASP A 82 -4.11 8.18 23.86
C ASP A 82 -3.87 9.56 23.23
N ILE A 83 -2.62 9.99 23.07
CA ILE A 83 -2.27 11.26 22.42
C ILE A 83 -2.79 11.28 20.97
N LEU A 84 -2.56 10.20 20.22
CA LEU A 84 -2.91 10.12 18.80
C LEU A 84 -4.41 9.88 18.57
N ALA A 85 -5.06 9.05 19.39
CA ALA A 85 -6.46 8.68 19.21
C ALA A 85 -7.44 9.74 19.69
N LYS A 86 -7.13 10.46 20.77
CA LYS A 86 -8.05 11.44 21.37
C LYS A 86 -8.62 12.47 20.37
N PRO A 87 -7.82 13.17 19.56
CA PRO A 87 -8.38 14.13 18.59
C PRO A 87 -9.26 13.45 17.53
N ILE A 88 -8.97 12.19 17.17
CA ILE A 88 -9.79 11.40 16.24
C ILE A 88 -11.12 11.03 16.90
N ASP A 89 -11.09 10.56 18.16
CA ASP A 89 -12.28 10.20 18.93
C ASP A 89 -13.22 11.41 19.08
N GLU A 90 -12.68 12.58 19.40
CA GLU A 90 -13.42 13.84 19.53
C GLU A 90 -14.02 14.29 18.19
N ALA A 91 -13.22 14.31 17.12
CA ALA A 91 -13.69 14.69 15.78
C ALA A 91 -14.76 13.72 15.25
N TYR A 92 -14.56 12.41 15.46
CA TYR A 92 -15.52 11.39 15.05
C TYR A 92 -16.84 11.54 15.78
N SER A 93 -16.82 11.64 17.12
CA SER A 93 -18.01 11.67 17.97
C SER A 93 -18.84 12.94 17.82
N THR A 94 -18.23 14.02 17.32
CA THR A 94 -18.89 15.31 17.14
C THR A 94 -19.25 15.60 15.69
N ALA A 95 -19.08 14.63 14.77
CA ALA A 95 -19.21 14.85 13.33
C ALA A 95 -18.39 16.06 12.84
N ASN A 96 -17.13 16.13 13.27
CA ASN A 96 -16.21 17.25 13.05
C ASN A 96 -16.77 18.58 13.60
N ALA A 97 -17.14 18.60 14.88
CA ALA A 97 -17.83 19.72 15.51
C ALA A 97 -19.07 20.19 14.73
N GLY A 98 -19.81 19.24 14.14
CA GLY A 98 -21.02 19.46 13.35
C GLY A 98 -20.81 19.84 11.88
N THR A 99 -19.56 20.11 11.46
CA THR A 99 -19.23 20.47 10.08
C THR A 99 -19.65 19.38 9.08
N GLU A 100 -19.56 18.12 9.48
CA GLU A 100 -19.87 17.01 8.58
C GLU A 100 -21.38 16.86 8.32
N TYR A 101 -22.23 17.28 9.27
CA TYR A 101 -23.67 17.34 9.03
C TYR A 101 -24.01 18.27 7.88
N PHE A 102 -23.41 19.47 7.87
CA PHE A 102 -23.60 20.44 6.80
C PHE A 102 -23.13 19.89 5.45
N ARG A 103 -21.91 19.32 5.38
CA ARG A 103 -21.35 18.80 4.14
C ARG A 103 -22.16 17.64 3.58
N GLN A 104 -22.51 16.66 4.40
CA GLN A 104 -23.27 15.50 3.94
C GLN A 104 -24.70 15.86 3.56
N GLU A 105 -25.30 16.84 4.24
CA GLU A 105 -26.62 17.35 3.85
C GLU A 105 -26.57 18.08 2.50
N ARG A 106 -25.52 18.85 2.18
CA ARG A 106 -25.34 19.43 0.84
C ARG A 106 -25.26 18.36 -0.26
N VAL A 107 -24.54 17.27 0.01
CA VAL A 107 -24.50 16.11 -0.90
C VAL A 107 -25.89 15.52 -1.03
N ALA A 108 -26.59 15.27 0.07
CA ALA A 108 -27.93 14.71 0.08
C ALA A 108 -28.93 15.57 -0.69
N ARG A 109 -28.95 16.90 -0.49
CA ARG A 109 -29.81 17.84 -1.25
C ARG A 109 -29.61 17.76 -2.75
N THR A 110 -28.36 17.59 -3.19
CA THR A 110 -28.05 17.39 -4.60
C THR A 110 -28.57 16.04 -5.10
N GLN A 111 -28.42 14.98 -4.30
CA GLN A 111 -28.81 13.63 -4.67
C GLN A 111 -30.34 13.39 -4.65
N ARG A 112 -31.09 14.01 -3.72
CA ARG A 112 -32.56 13.88 -3.62
C ARG A 112 -33.27 14.26 -4.94
N LYS A 113 -32.71 15.18 -5.72
CA LYS A 113 -33.26 15.64 -7.01
C LYS A 113 -33.29 14.56 -8.10
N TYR A 114 -32.53 13.48 -7.95
CA TYR A 114 -32.47 12.38 -8.91
C TYR A 114 -33.43 11.22 -8.59
N HIS A 115 -34.25 11.35 -7.55
CA HIS A 115 -35.16 10.30 -7.08
C HIS A 115 -36.60 10.82 -6.95
N SER A 116 -37.59 9.91 -6.93
CA SER A 116 -38.94 10.29 -6.53
C SER A 116 -38.93 10.76 -5.07
N PRO A 117 -39.89 11.61 -4.63
CA PRO A 117 -39.93 12.11 -3.26
C PRO A 117 -39.85 11.01 -2.19
N GLU A 118 -40.58 9.91 -2.38
CA GLU A 118 -40.61 8.78 -1.45
C GLU A 118 -39.24 8.09 -1.37
N LYS A 119 -38.62 7.86 -2.53
CA LYS A 119 -37.30 7.22 -2.62
C LYS A 119 -36.19 8.13 -2.09
N ALA A 120 -36.32 9.44 -2.28
CA ALA A 120 -35.40 10.43 -1.75
C ALA A 120 -35.40 10.44 -0.21
N ILE A 121 -36.58 10.39 0.42
CA ILE A 121 -36.71 10.30 1.89
C ILE A 121 -36.15 8.97 2.40
N GLU A 122 -36.44 7.85 1.73
CA GLU A 122 -35.90 6.53 2.09
C GLU A 122 -34.36 6.52 2.07
N LEU A 123 -33.74 7.09 1.03
CA LEU A 123 -32.29 7.03 0.82
C LEU A 123 -31.50 8.09 1.59
N TRP A 124 -32.07 9.27 1.81
CA TRP A 124 -31.35 10.45 2.31
C TRP A 124 -32.01 11.13 3.50
N GLY A 125 -33.14 10.60 3.99
CA GLY A 125 -33.95 11.24 5.02
C GLY A 125 -34.61 12.54 4.55
N PRO A 126 -35.41 13.17 5.43
CA PRO A 126 -35.93 14.52 5.18
C PRO A 126 -34.77 15.51 5.07
N GLU A 127 -34.97 16.56 4.26
CA GLU A 127 -34.04 17.69 4.20
C GLU A 127 -33.97 18.38 5.56
N GLN A 128 -32.75 18.70 5.99
CA GLN A 128 -32.46 19.34 7.27
C GLN A 128 -31.59 20.57 7.04
N ASP A 129 -31.72 21.57 7.90
CA ASP A 129 -30.89 22.76 7.88
C ASP A 129 -29.82 22.65 8.97
N TRP A 130 -28.56 22.60 8.55
CA TRP A 130 -27.39 22.62 9.42
C TRP A 130 -26.65 23.93 9.23
N PRO A 131 -26.08 24.53 10.30
CA PRO A 131 -25.33 25.78 10.19
C PRO A 131 -24.12 25.58 9.27
N GLU A 132 -23.88 26.58 8.42
CA GLU A 132 -22.67 26.62 7.60
C GLU A 132 -21.45 26.86 8.50
N PRO A 133 -20.40 26.03 8.41
CA PRO A 133 -19.20 26.17 9.23
C PRO A 133 -18.44 27.46 8.87
N GLU A 134 -17.86 28.12 9.87
CA GLU A 134 -17.10 29.37 9.68
C GLU A 134 -15.88 29.18 8.75
N ASP A 135 -15.19 28.03 8.86
CA ASP A 135 -14.02 27.67 8.05
C ASP A 135 -14.23 26.34 7.31
N GLU A 136 -15.11 26.33 6.29
CA GLU A 136 -15.39 25.11 5.49
C GLU A 136 -14.12 24.50 4.84
N ARG A 137 -13.07 25.30 4.64
CA ARG A 137 -11.86 24.90 3.90
C ARG A 137 -10.75 24.31 4.78
N ASP A 138 -10.82 24.47 6.09
CA ASP A 138 -9.86 23.83 6.98
C ASP A 138 -10.34 22.40 7.29
N HIS A 139 -9.58 21.44 6.78
CA HIS A 139 -9.83 20.01 7.00
C HIS A 139 -8.83 19.39 7.97
N SER A 140 -7.86 20.17 8.49
CA SER A 140 -6.73 19.64 9.27
C SER A 140 -7.17 18.93 10.56
N GLY A 141 -8.28 19.37 11.16
CA GLY A 141 -8.88 18.78 12.36
C GLY A 141 -10.04 17.82 12.11
N ASN A 142 -10.35 17.44 10.85
CA ASN A 142 -11.44 16.51 10.60
C ASN A 142 -11.00 15.05 10.84
N ALA A 143 -11.94 14.20 11.24
CA ALA A 143 -11.68 12.80 11.60
C ALA A 143 -10.98 12.04 10.47
N GLU A 144 -11.38 12.26 9.21
CA GLU A 144 -10.79 11.63 8.05
C GLU A 144 -9.30 11.98 7.89
N MET A 145 -8.95 13.28 7.91
CA MET A 145 -7.57 13.75 7.75
C MET A 145 -6.70 13.32 8.93
N LEU A 146 -7.23 13.36 10.15
CA LEU A 146 -6.52 12.89 11.33
C LEU A 146 -6.22 11.38 11.25
N LEU A 147 -7.15 10.57 10.75
CA LEU A 147 -6.93 9.14 10.48
C LEU A 147 -5.89 8.92 9.37
N TRP A 148 -5.95 9.68 8.27
CA TRP A 148 -4.90 9.65 7.24
C TRP A 148 -3.53 9.98 7.81
N ASN A 149 -3.44 11.05 8.61
CA ASN A 149 -2.19 11.47 9.24
C ASN A 149 -1.66 10.40 10.21
N LEU A 150 -2.53 9.80 11.01
CA LEU A 150 -2.15 8.68 11.89
C LEU A 150 -1.53 7.55 11.07
N TRP A 151 -2.21 7.06 10.05
CA TRP A 151 -1.70 5.92 9.28
C TRP A 151 -0.47 6.27 8.46
N TYR A 152 -0.40 7.45 7.86
CA TYR A 152 0.80 7.90 7.15
C TYR A 152 1.99 8.11 8.08
N SER A 153 1.80 8.53 9.34
CA SER A 153 2.89 8.60 10.31
C SER A 153 3.45 7.21 10.61
N ILE A 154 2.58 6.23 10.88
CA ILE A 154 2.99 4.84 11.19
C ILE A 154 3.66 4.19 9.97
N LEU A 155 3.08 4.31 8.78
CA LEU A 155 3.62 3.73 7.55
C LEU A 155 4.95 4.39 7.15
N HIS A 156 5.10 5.70 7.36
CA HIS A 156 6.37 6.38 7.13
C HIS A 156 7.42 5.94 8.16
N THR A 157 7.06 5.79 9.43
CA THR A 157 7.98 5.21 10.43
C THR A 157 8.38 3.77 10.09
N ALA A 158 7.47 2.95 9.54
CA ALA A 158 7.81 1.60 9.09
C ALA A 158 8.91 1.58 8.02
N LYS A 159 8.91 2.55 7.09
CA LYS A 159 9.98 2.70 6.07
C LYS A 159 11.37 2.91 6.70
N LYS A 160 11.43 3.58 7.86
CA LYS A 160 12.69 3.92 8.57
C LYS A 160 13.28 2.74 9.35
N ILE A 161 12.51 1.68 9.65
CA ILE A 161 12.95 0.55 10.47
C ILE A 161 13.47 -0.56 9.57
N PRO A 162 14.76 -0.95 9.64
CA PRO A 162 15.27 -2.07 8.85
C PRO A 162 14.43 -3.35 9.01
N PHE A 163 14.13 -4.06 7.92
CA PHE A 163 13.35 -5.30 7.97
C PHE A 163 14.05 -6.42 8.78
N THR A 164 15.36 -6.28 9.00
CA THR A 164 16.17 -7.18 9.82
C THR A 164 16.04 -6.90 11.32
N ASP A 165 15.49 -5.75 11.72
CA ASP A 165 15.24 -5.40 13.11
C ASP A 165 13.84 -5.86 13.54
N ASP A 166 13.74 -7.17 13.79
CA ASP A 166 12.50 -7.83 14.20
C ASP A 166 11.86 -7.20 15.44
N ALA A 167 12.67 -6.76 16.41
CA ALA A 167 12.18 -6.20 17.65
C ALA A 167 11.51 -4.84 17.42
N ARG A 168 12.13 -3.94 16.65
CA ARG A 168 11.54 -2.64 16.32
C ARG A 168 10.35 -2.78 15.37
N GLN A 169 10.41 -3.71 14.42
CA GLN A 169 9.27 -4.03 13.55
C GLN A 169 8.06 -4.50 14.38
N GLU A 170 8.25 -5.44 15.31
CA GLU A 170 7.16 -5.91 16.18
C GLU A 170 6.67 -4.82 17.14
N LYS A 171 7.56 -3.95 17.63
CA LYS A 171 7.17 -2.79 18.47
C LYS A 171 6.19 -1.87 17.74
N LEU A 172 6.38 -1.63 16.44
CA LEU A 172 5.43 -0.84 15.65
C LEU A 172 4.12 -1.60 15.38
N VAL A 173 4.18 -2.92 15.17
CA VAL A 173 2.97 -3.77 15.07
C VAL A 173 2.16 -3.74 16.37
N ASN A 174 2.82 -3.75 17.53
CA ASN A 174 2.19 -3.64 18.84
C ASN A 174 1.41 -2.32 19.00
N LEU A 175 1.93 -1.23 18.42
CA LEU A 175 1.23 0.06 18.43
C LEU A 175 -0.09 -0.01 17.65
N VAL A 176 -0.08 -0.58 16.43
CA VAL A 176 -1.30 -0.77 15.63
C VAL A 176 -2.27 -1.73 16.33
N ARG A 177 -1.76 -2.79 16.97
CA ARG A 177 -2.56 -3.71 17.77
C ARG A 177 -3.25 -3.00 18.95
N ALA A 178 -2.53 -2.09 19.61
CA ALA A 178 -3.09 -1.30 20.70
C ALA A 178 -4.19 -0.35 20.22
N PHE A 179 -4.02 0.31 19.06
CA PHE A 179 -5.13 1.04 18.44
C PHE A 179 -6.33 0.13 18.18
N LYS A 180 -6.11 -1.03 17.54
CA LYS A 180 -7.21 -1.98 17.24
C LYS A 180 -8.00 -2.43 18.47
N ALA A 181 -7.33 -2.54 19.61
CA ALA A 181 -7.93 -2.98 20.87
C ALA A 181 -8.72 -1.88 21.60
N ARG A 182 -8.64 -0.61 21.16
CA ARG A 182 -9.39 0.49 21.79
C ARG A 182 -10.90 0.33 21.62
N PRO A 183 -11.69 0.81 22.58
CA PRO A 183 -13.12 0.97 22.37
C PRO A 183 -13.37 1.99 21.26
N ASN A 184 -14.29 1.69 20.35
CA ASN A 184 -14.71 2.66 19.33
C ASN A 184 -15.35 3.90 20.01
N PRO A 185 -15.08 5.12 19.51
CA PRO A 185 -15.75 6.32 19.98
C PRO A 185 -17.27 6.22 19.72
N PRO A 186 -18.11 6.88 20.54
CA PRO A 186 -19.54 6.89 20.31
C PRO A 186 -19.89 7.55 18.96
N GLU A 187 -20.95 7.05 18.33
CA GLU A 187 -21.49 7.69 17.13
C GLU A 187 -22.02 9.10 17.44
N PRO A 188 -21.87 10.06 16.50
CA PRO A 188 -22.50 11.37 16.61
C PRO A 188 -24.00 11.32 16.87
N VAL A 189 -24.47 12.25 17.70
CA VAL A 189 -25.89 12.41 18.00
C VAL A 189 -26.34 13.79 17.52
N PRO A 190 -27.28 13.87 16.54
CA PRO A 190 -27.98 12.73 15.89
C PRO A 190 -27.14 12.05 14.81
N MET A 191 -27.27 10.73 14.62
CA MET A 191 -26.71 10.06 13.44
C MET A 191 -27.69 10.19 12.27
N THR A 192 -27.45 11.15 11.36
CA THR A 192 -28.32 11.37 10.20
C THR A 192 -28.06 10.35 9.09
N ILE A 193 -29.05 10.07 8.24
CA ILE A 193 -28.88 9.15 7.10
C ILE A 193 -27.73 9.61 6.17
N PRO A 194 -27.60 10.89 5.78
CA PRO A 194 -26.47 11.35 4.99
C PRO A 194 -25.12 11.12 5.68
N LEU A 195 -25.01 11.41 6.98
CA LEU A 195 -23.77 11.19 7.73
C LEU A 195 -23.39 9.71 7.76
N LYS A 196 -24.36 8.82 8.00
CA LYS A 196 -24.11 7.36 8.02
C LYS A 196 -23.67 6.79 6.66
N ARG A 197 -23.82 7.55 5.57
CA ARG A 197 -23.33 7.17 4.23
C ARG A 197 -21.93 7.70 3.94
N ASN A 198 -21.38 8.58 4.78
CA ASN A 198 -19.98 8.96 4.70
C ASN A 198 -19.14 7.77 5.15
N TRP A 199 -18.12 7.42 4.35
CA TRP A 199 -17.30 6.24 4.56
C TRP A 199 -16.61 6.17 5.93
N VAL A 200 -16.34 7.30 6.60
CA VAL A 200 -15.78 7.32 7.97
C VAL A 200 -16.81 6.82 8.99
N TRP A 201 -18.09 7.18 8.84
CA TRP A 201 -19.15 6.81 9.80
C TRP A 201 -19.95 5.57 9.36
N GLU A 202 -19.81 5.13 8.11
CA GLU A 202 -20.56 4.02 7.50
C GLU A 202 -20.51 2.75 8.35
N LEU A 203 -19.30 2.35 8.77
CA LEU A 203 -19.11 1.13 9.55
C LEU A 203 -19.54 1.27 11.02
N GLY A 204 -19.65 2.50 11.55
CA GLY A 204 -19.91 2.73 12.98
C GLY A 204 -18.76 2.34 13.90
N THR A 205 -17.59 2.04 13.34
CA THR A 205 -16.38 1.62 14.05
C THR A 205 -15.17 2.34 13.48
N VAL A 206 -14.25 2.74 14.36
CA VAL A 206 -13.01 3.43 13.99
C VAL A 206 -11.82 2.51 14.20
N TRP A 207 -11.68 2.00 15.41
CA TRP A 207 -10.49 1.32 15.89
C TRP A 207 -10.51 -0.19 15.60
N SER A 208 -11.62 -0.87 15.90
CA SER A 208 -11.71 -2.33 15.71
C SER A 208 -11.44 -2.76 14.26
N ASP A 209 -11.92 -1.94 13.33
CA ASP A 209 -11.78 -2.15 11.88
C ASP A 209 -10.57 -1.44 11.28
N LEU A 210 -9.86 -0.62 12.07
CA LEU A 210 -8.72 0.19 11.61
C LEU A 210 -9.09 0.99 10.35
N ILE A 211 -10.17 1.77 10.45
CA ILE A 211 -10.72 2.47 9.29
C ILE A 211 -9.65 3.33 8.63
N ILE A 212 -9.72 3.46 7.30
CA ILE A 212 -8.73 4.16 6.45
C ILE A 212 -7.37 3.45 6.34
N LEU A 213 -6.93 2.60 7.27
CA LEU A 213 -5.61 1.94 7.19
C LEU A 213 -5.41 1.19 5.86
N GLY A 214 -6.41 0.43 5.43
CA GLY A 214 -6.35 -0.29 4.15
C GLY A 214 -6.22 0.65 2.94
N ALA A 215 -6.87 1.82 2.97
CA ALA A 215 -6.74 2.84 1.95
C ALA A 215 -5.37 3.52 2.01
N SER A 216 -4.85 3.82 3.21
CA SER A 216 -3.49 4.33 3.42
C SER A 216 -2.43 3.39 2.87
N ILE A 217 -2.56 2.08 3.10
CA ILE A 217 -1.66 1.07 2.55
C ILE A 217 -1.71 1.04 1.01
N ALA A 218 -2.90 1.21 0.43
CA ALA A 218 -3.05 1.29 -1.02
C ALA A 218 -2.40 2.56 -1.61
N GLU A 219 -2.53 3.70 -0.94
CA GLU A 219 -1.93 4.98 -1.37
C GLU A 219 -0.42 5.00 -1.22
N VAL A 220 0.16 4.54 -0.10
CA VAL A 220 1.63 4.51 0.08
C VAL A 220 2.32 3.55 -0.90
N ARG A 221 1.60 2.64 -1.57
CA ARG A 221 2.15 1.85 -2.69
C ARG A 221 2.53 2.74 -3.88
N ASN A 222 1.94 3.92 -4.00
CA ASN A 222 2.40 4.91 -4.96
C ASN A 222 3.81 5.42 -4.62
N ASP A 223 4.33 5.21 -3.41
CA ASP A 223 5.71 5.56 -3.03
C ASP A 223 6.73 4.49 -3.45
N SER A 224 6.30 3.35 -4.02
CA SER A 224 7.18 2.26 -4.44
C SER A 224 8.15 2.62 -5.57
N CYS A 225 9.24 1.86 -5.67
CA CYS A 225 10.21 1.90 -6.76
C CYS A 225 9.52 1.73 -8.13
N GLY A 226 9.84 2.62 -9.07
CA GLY A 226 9.24 2.61 -10.42
C GLY A 226 7.85 3.26 -10.52
N CYS A 227 7.28 3.70 -9.39
CA CYS A 227 6.08 4.53 -9.32
C CYS A 227 6.44 5.94 -8.82
N GLY A 228 6.26 6.21 -7.53
CA GLY A 228 6.59 7.48 -6.89
C GLY A 228 8.03 7.59 -6.41
N ALA A 229 8.70 6.49 -6.09
CA ALA A 229 10.13 6.47 -5.83
C ALA A 229 10.97 6.13 -7.08
N GLY A 230 12.24 6.54 -7.04
CA GLY A 230 13.27 6.04 -7.93
C GLY A 230 13.81 4.68 -7.47
N TRP A 231 15.08 4.44 -7.76
CA TRP A 231 15.75 3.15 -7.52
C TRP A 231 17.04 3.31 -6.71
N THR A 232 17.22 4.42 -5.98
CA THR A 232 18.37 4.53 -5.08
C THR A 232 18.28 3.49 -3.95
N TRP A 233 19.41 3.07 -3.40
CA TRP A 233 19.44 2.04 -2.36
C TRP A 233 18.53 2.35 -1.15
N PRO A 234 18.39 3.60 -0.65
CA PRO A 234 17.51 3.86 0.49
C PRO A 234 16.03 3.83 0.08
N GLU A 235 15.69 4.17 -1.17
CA GLU A 235 14.32 4.02 -1.69
C GLU A 235 13.92 2.55 -1.74
N GLN A 236 14.80 1.67 -2.24
CA GLN A 236 14.57 0.23 -2.29
C GLN A 236 14.42 -0.36 -0.88
N GLN A 237 15.31 0.01 0.04
CA GLN A 237 15.28 -0.46 1.42
C GLN A 237 14.02 0.02 2.17
N ALA A 238 13.60 1.28 1.96
CA ALA A 238 12.37 1.82 2.55
C ALA A 238 11.12 1.00 2.17
N GLU A 239 11.01 0.61 0.90
CA GLU A 239 9.92 -0.24 0.43
C GLU A 239 10.02 -1.68 0.98
N GLN A 240 11.23 -2.25 1.08
CA GLN A 240 11.43 -3.57 1.69
C GLN A 240 11.03 -3.58 3.17
N ASN A 241 11.44 -2.56 3.92
CA ASN A 241 11.07 -2.34 5.32
C ASN A 241 9.55 -2.26 5.49
N LEU A 242 8.88 -1.49 4.62
CA LEU A 242 7.43 -1.35 4.63
C LEU A 242 6.72 -2.69 4.32
N ASN A 243 7.23 -3.48 3.38
CA ASN A 243 6.70 -4.81 3.07
C ASN A 243 6.87 -5.79 4.24
N ALA A 244 8.00 -5.76 4.94
CA ALA A 244 8.18 -6.57 6.16
C ALA A 244 7.16 -6.20 7.24
N PHE A 245 6.94 -4.90 7.47
CA PHE A 245 5.92 -4.42 8.40
C PHE A 245 4.51 -4.90 8.02
N HIS A 246 4.12 -4.75 6.74
CA HIS A 246 2.82 -5.22 6.25
C HIS A 246 2.64 -6.73 6.42
N ALA A 247 3.69 -7.52 6.16
CA ALA A 247 3.65 -8.95 6.36
C ALA A 247 3.41 -9.30 7.83
N ARG A 248 4.07 -8.61 8.78
CA ARG A 248 3.86 -8.82 10.21
C ARG A 248 2.46 -8.41 10.69
N LEU A 249 1.90 -7.32 10.17
CA LEU A 249 0.50 -6.95 10.43
C LEU A 249 -0.47 -8.06 10.00
N THR A 250 -0.19 -8.71 8.87
CA THR A 250 -0.99 -9.82 8.33
C THR A 250 -0.84 -11.08 9.17
N ALA A 251 0.41 -11.51 9.42
CA ALA A 251 0.71 -12.72 10.18
C ALA A 251 0.20 -12.66 11.63
N SER A 252 0.18 -11.46 12.23
CA SER A 252 -0.35 -11.27 13.59
C SER A 252 -1.87 -11.11 13.65
N GLY A 253 -2.58 -11.13 12.51
CA GLY A 253 -4.03 -10.97 12.45
C GLY A 253 -4.53 -9.55 12.78
N VAL A 254 -3.63 -8.57 12.89
CA VAL A 254 -3.99 -7.17 13.22
C VAL A 254 -4.72 -6.53 12.03
N ALA A 255 -4.18 -6.70 10.82
CA ALA A 255 -4.80 -6.22 9.58
C ALA A 255 -4.63 -7.26 8.47
N ASN A 256 -5.71 -7.60 7.78
CA ASN A 256 -5.66 -8.57 6.68
C ASN A 256 -5.35 -7.86 5.36
N ILE A 257 -4.06 -7.78 5.01
CA ILE A 257 -3.56 -7.10 3.81
C ILE A 257 -2.76 -8.04 2.89
N HIS A 258 -3.11 -9.33 2.89
CA HIS A 258 -2.47 -10.40 2.11
C HIS A 258 -2.36 -10.11 0.60
N VAL A 259 -3.26 -9.27 0.06
CA VAL A 259 -3.25 -8.84 -1.35
C VAL A 259 -1.93 -8.15 -1.72
N GLN A 260 -1.28 -7.43 -0.79
CA GLN A 260 0.02 -6.84 -1.04
C GLN A 260 1.10 -7.91 -1.24
N GLY A 261 1.10 -8.96 -0.41
CA GLY A 261 1.97 -10.12 -0.60
C GLY A 261 1.71 -10.86 -1.92
N GLU A 262 0.44 -11.02 -2.33
CA GLU A 262 0.11 -11.61 -3.65
C GLU A 262 0.74 -10.79 -4.79
N ILE A 263 0.69 -9.46 -4.69
CA ILE A 263 1.26 -8.56 -5.69
C ILE A 263 2.79 -8.71 -5.74
N CYS A 264 3.48 -8.68 -4.60
CA CYS A 264 4.93 -8.86 -4.53
C CYS A 264 5.35 -10.21 -5.11
N ALA A 265 4.66 -11.30 -4.75
CA ALA A 265 4.92 -12.62 -5.29
C ALA A 265 4.75 -12.67 -6.82
N VAL A 266 3.71 -12.02 -7.36
CA VAL A 266 3.50 -11.94 -8.82
C VAL A 266 4.60 -11.13 -9.49
N ASP A 267 4.97 -9.98 -8.94
CA ASP A 267 5.97 -9.09 -9.53
C ASP A 267 7.37 -9.73 -9.54
N ALA A 268 7.73 -10.49 -8.49
CA ALA A 268 9.02 -11.17 -8.39
C ALA A 268 9.09 -12.48 -9.19
N LEU A 269 8.06 -13.32 -9.08
CA LEU A 269 8.14 -14.72 -9.52
C LEU A 269 7.48 -14.95 -10.87
N GLU A 270 6.47 -14.15 -11.23
CA GLU A 270 5.65 -14.41 -12.42
C GLU A 270 5.88 -13.42 -13.55
N LYS A 271 6.44 -12.24 -13.29
CA LYS A 271 6.67 -11.20 -14.31
C LYS A 271 8.14 -11.06 -14.66
N ALA A 272 8.41 -10.55 -15.86
CA ALA A 272 9.75 -10.05 -16.17
C ALA A 272 10.05 -8.79 -15.31
N PRO A 273 11.32 -8.61 -14.88
CA PRO A 273 11.72 -7.39 -14.20
C PRO A 273 11.33 -6.15 -15.03
N THR A 274 10.70 -5.17 -14.37
CA THR A 274 10.27 -3.95 -15.05
C THR A 274 10.44 -2.72 -14.14
N PRO A 275 11.00 -1.61 -14.67
CA PRO A 275 11.14 -0.36 -13.92
C PRO A 275 9.83 0.45 -13.87
N TRP A 276 8.72 -0.10 -14.39
CA TRP A 276 7.39 0.52 -14.44
C TRP A 276 7.36 1.89 -15.14
N TYR A 277 6.80 2.91 -14.48
CA TYR A 277 6.46 4.20 -15.09
C TYR A 277 7.66 5.15 -15.18
N ARG A 278 8.66 4.99 -14.30
CA ARG A 278 9.88 5.79 -14.33
C ARG A 278 10.90 5.18 -15.28
N ARG A 279 11.03 5.78 -16.46
CA ARG A 279 11.90 5.31 -17.55
C ARG A 279 13.20 6.10 -17.70
N VAL A 280 13.39 7.16 -16.90
CA VAL A 280 14.63 7.94 -16.95
C VAL A 280 15.70 7.19 -16.16
N SER A 281 16.64 6.59 -16.89
CA SER A 281 17.76 5.79 -16.37
C SER A 281 17.31 4.65 -15.43
N PRO A 282 16.56 3.66 -15.96
CA PRO A 282 16.16 2.52 -15.15
C PRO A 282 17.42 1.74 -14.70
N PRO A 283 17.40 1.14 -13.50
CA PRO A 283 18.47 0.24 -13.10
C PRO A 283 18.47 -1.02 -13.99
N PRO A 284 19.57 -1.77 -14.00
CA PRO A 284 19.64 -3.09 -14.64
C PRO A 284 18.57 -4.06 -14.11
N ASP A 285 18.15 -5.02 -14.94
CA ASP A 285 17.09 -5.98 -14.59
C ASP A 285 17.41 -6.81 -13.34
N HIS A 286 18.68 -7.14 -13.08
CA HIS A 286 19.08 -7.89 -11.89
C HIS A 286 18.89 -7.08 -10.59
N GLU A 287 19.06 -5.75 -10.61
CA GLU A 287 18.77 -4.90 -9.45
C GLU A 287 17.25 -4.82 -9.19
N ILE A 288 16.45 -4.72 -10.25
CA ILE A 288 14.99 -4.74 -10.15
C ILE A 288 14.51 -6.08 -9.59
N LEU A 289 15.05 -7.17 -10.13
CA LEU A 289 14.74 -8.52 -9.68
C LEU A 289 15.14 -8.73 -8.22
N SER A 290 16.35 -8.29 -7.84
CA SER A 290 16.86 -8.32 -6.47
C SER A 290 15.89 -7.69 -5.47
N HIS A 291 15.39 -6.49 -5.80
CA HIS A 291 14.40 -5.81 -4.98
C HIS A 291 13.08 -6.58 -4.88
N TYR A 292 12.53 -7.04 -6.01
CA TYR A 292 11.26 -7.78 -6.00
C TYR A 292 11.35 -9.12 -5.27
N VAL A 293 12.43 -9.88 -5.47
CA VAL A 293 12.68 -11.15 -4.75
C VAL A 293 12.76 -10.90 -3.25
N THR A 294 13.43 -9.83 -2.82
CA THR A 294 13.48 -9.44 -1.40
C THR A 294 12.08 -9.20 -0.84
N CYS A 295 11.28 -8.33 -1.47
CA CYS A 295 9.92 -8.04 -1.01
C CYS A 295 9.03 -9.29 -0.98
N ALA A 296 9.07 -10.12 -2.02
CA ALA A 296 8.31 -11.36 -2.08
C ALA A 296 8.76 -12.39 -1.02
N ALA A 297 10.06 -12.49 -0.76
CA ALA A 297 10.60 -13.37 0.26
C ALA A 297 10.15 -12.94 1.67
N LEU A 298 10.19 -11.64 1.98
CA LEU A 298 9.74 -11.10 3.28
C LEU A 298 8.28 -11.46 3.57
N TRP A 299 7.39 -11.31 2.58
CA TRP A 299 5.99 -11.72 2.67
C TRP A 299 5.85 -13.23 2.87
N THR A 300 6.56 -14.01 2.05
CA THR A 300 6.48 -15.48 2.06
C THR A 300 6.94 -16.06 3.40
N ILE A 301 8.05 -15.57 3.93
CA ILE A 301 8.64 -16.03 5.19
C ILE A 301 7.75 -15.67 6.38
N THR A 302 7.16 -14.47 6.38
CA THR A 302 6.45 -13.93 7.54
C THR A 302 4.97 -14.28 7.54
N ALA A 303 4.29 -14.14 6.39
CA ALA A 303 2.84 -14.24 6.23
C ALA A 303 2.43 -15.13 5.05
N GLY A 304 3.30 -16.07 4.64
CA GLY A 304 3.05 -16.89 3.46
C GLY A 304 1.76 -17.71 3.57
N LYS A 305 1.39 -18.19 4.76
CA LYS A 305 0.12 -18.91 4.94
C LYS A 305 -1.06 -18.04 4.53
N GLU A 306 -1.10 -16.80 4.99
CA GLU A 306 -2.15 -15.82 4.69
C GLU A 306 -2.10 -15.37 3.23
N THR A 307 -0.90 -15.11 2.69
CA THR A 307 -0.69 -14.71 1.28
C THR A 307 -1.21 -15.76 0.30
N TYR A 308 -1.01 -17.05 0.60
CA TYR A 308 -1.41 -18.14 -0.28
C TYR A 308 -2.74 -18.81 0.13
N ALA A 309 -3.40 -18.41 1.23
CA ALA A 309 -4.62 -19.06 1.75
C ALA A 309 -5.89 -18.85 0.91
N ARG A 310 -5.90 -17.92 -0.05
CA ARG A 310 -7.12 -17.46 -0.74
C ARG A 310 -7.91 -18.58 -1.43
N TYR A 311 -7.23 -19.60 -1.96
CA TYR A 311 -7.88 -20.72 -2.62
C TYR A 311 -7.61 -22.02 -1.87
N ALA A 312 -8.61 -22.90 -1.83
CA ALA A 312 -8.49 -24.21 -1.20
C ALA A 312 -7.38 -25.05 -1.88
N HIS A 313 -6.76 -25.93 -1.10
CA HIS A 313 -5.81 -26.92 -1.62
C HIS A 313 -6.54 -27.94 -2.50
N THR A 314 -6.55 -27.72 -3.81
CA THR A 314 -6.96 -28.75 -4.77
C THR A 314 -5.71 -29.51 -5.19
N ARG A 315 -5.32 -30.53 -4.42
CA ARG A 315 -4.16 -31.36 -4.73
C ARG A 315 -4.40 -32.14 -6.02
N ASP A 316 -3.78 -31.70 -7.11
CA ASP A 316 -3.67 -32.47 -8.36
C ASP A 316 -2.18 -32.63 -8.68
N GLN A 317 -1.68 -33.87 -8.61
CA GLN A 317 -0.27 -34.17 -8.87
C GLN A 317 0.14 -33.78 -10.30
N ARG A 318 -0.81 -33.79 -11.25
CA ARG A 318 -0.56 -33.39 -12.64
C ARG A 318 -0.26 -31.91 -12.76
N ASP A 319 -0.79 -31.08 -11.86
CA ASP A 319 -0.55 -29.64 -11.84
C ASP A 319 0.88 -29.33 -11.36
N ILE A 320 1.47 -30.19 -10.52
CA ILE A 320 2.88 -30.10 -10.08
C ILE A 320 3.83 -30.45 -11.24
N GLU A 321 3.55 -31.52 -11.99
CA GLU A 321 4.36 -31.94 -13.16
C GLU A 321 4.36 -30.90 -14.30
N VAL A 322 3.36 -30.01 -14.33
CA VAL A 322 3.34 -28.90 -15.29
C VAL A 322 4.43 -27.88 -14.98
N VAL A 323 4.80 -27.69 -13.71
CA VAL A 323 5.75 -26.66 -13.27
C VAL A 323 7.13 -26.85 -13.92
N ASP A 324 7.58 -28.10 -14.10
CA ASP A 324 8.84 -28.45 -14.77
C ASP A 324 8.98 -27.83 -16.17
N ARG A 325 7.84 -27.67 -16.88
CA ARG A 325 7.82 -27.17 -18.26
C ARG A 325 7.63 -25.66 -18.36
N ILE A 326 7.35 -24.99 -17.25
CA ILE A 326 6.95 -23.58 -17.26
C ILE A 326 7.81 -22.70 -16.34
N LEU A 327 8.81 -23.25 -15.65
CA LEU A 327 9.60 -22.52 -14.65
C LEU A 327 10.31 -21.27 -15.21
N GLU A 328 10.71 -21.32 -16.48
CA GLU A 328 11.32 -20.19 -17.19
C GLU A 328 10.33 -19.21 -17.82
N LEU A 329 9.04 -19.55 -17.83
CA LEU A 329 8.02 -18.68 -18.42
C LEU A 329 7.71 -17.50 -17.50
N ARG A 330 7.36 -16.38 -18.11
CA ARG A 330 6.96 -15.13 -17.45
C ARG A 330 5.73 -14.51 -18.11
N ASP A 331 5.12 -13.57 -17.40
CA ASP A 331 4.04 -12.73 -17.90
C ASP A 331 2.88 -13.53 -18.51
N ASN A 332 2.51 -13.20 -19.75
CA ASN A 332 1.41 -13.83 -20.48
C ASN A 332 1.76 -15.24 -21.00
N GLU A 333 2.96 -15.75 -20.74
CA GLU A 333 3.32 -17.12 -21.10
C GLU A 333 2.84 -18.14 -20.07
N LEU A 334 2.64 -17.69 -18.83
CA LEU A 334 2.14 -18.54 -17.76
C LEU A 334 0.67 -18.96 -17.98
N PRO A 335 0.30 -20.24 -17.76
CA PRO A 335 -1.04 -20.75 -18.04
C PRO A 335 -2.17 -20.01 -17.31
N TRP A 336 -1.93 -19.54 -16.08
CA TRP A 336 -2.92 -18.81 -15.29
C TRP A 336 -3.08 -17.35 -15.71
N ASN A 337 -2.09 -16.76 -16.39
CA ASN A 337 -2.17 -15.39 -16.90
C ASN A 337 -2.91 -15.31 -18.25
N ARG A 338 -2.73 -16.31 -19.13
CA ARG A 338 -3.47 -16.44 -20.40
C ARG A 338 -4.99 -16.55 -20.22
N SER A 339 -5.41 -17.11 -19.10
CA SER A 339 -6.81 -17.38 -18.79
C SER A 339 -7.61 -16.16 -18.32
N ARG A 340 -7.04 -14.97 -18.12
CA ARG A 340 -7.79 -13.80 -17.63
C ARG A 340 -9.01 -13.42 -18.49
N LYS A 341 -9.05 -13.81 -19.77
CA LYS A 341 -10.22 -13.62 -20.66
C LYS A 341 -11.33 -14.68 -20.53
N LYS A 342 -11.12 -15.78 -19.80
CA LYS A 342 -12.14 -16.83 -19.51
C LYS A 342 -12.05 -17.20 -18.04
N TYR A 343 -13.02 -16.75 -17.25
CA TYR A 343 -13.16 -16.77 -15.78
C TYR A 343 -12.99 -18.12 -15.01
N LYS A 344 -12.20 -19.09 -15.48
CA LYS A 344 -12.03 -20.43 -14.87
C LYS A 344 -10.56 -20.84 -14.60
N GLY A 345 -9.59 -19.91 -14.68
CA GLY A 345 -8.16 -20.25 -14.65
C GLY A 345 -7.48 -20.23 -13.29
N ARG A 346 -7.57 -19.14 -12.52
CA ARG A 346 -6.65 -18.89 -11.39
C ARG A 346 -6.78 -19.93 -10.27
N ALA A 347 -8.01 -20.24 -9.84
CA ALA A 347 -8.27 -21.21 -8.76
C ALA A 347 -7.84 -22.64 -9.12
N ARG A 348 -7.93 -23.03 -10.40
CA ARG A 348 -7.49 -24.37 -10.86
C ARG A 348 -5.98 -24.53 -10.71
N TRP A 349 -5.22 -23.48 -10.99
CA TRP A 349 -3.75 -23.55 -10.99
C TRP A 349 -3.13 -23.24 -9.64
N GLU A 350 -3.88 -23.12 -8.54
CA GLU A 350 -3.29 -22.63 -7.29
C GLU A 350 -2.21 -23.57 -6.76
N THR A 351 -2.44 -24.88 -6.79
CA THR A 351 -1.41 -25.87 -6.41
C THR A 351 -0.16 -25.73 -7.28
N ALA A 352 -0.32 -25.57 -8.60
CA ALA A 352 0.79 -25.31 -9.51
C ALA A 352 1.49 -23.97 -9.22
N ARG A 353 0.75 -22.91 -8.86
CA ARG A 353 1.31 -21.58 -8.56
C ARG A 353 2.13 -21.59 -7.29
N ARG A 354 1.69 -22.28 -6.24
CA ARG A 354 2.47 -22.42 -5.00
C ARG A 354 3.75 -23.22 -5.24
N GLU A 355 3.66 -24.32 -5.98
CA GLU A 355 4.84 -25.11 -6.35
C GLU A 355 5.78 -24.33 -7.28
N PHE A 356 5.22 -23.59 -8.24
CA PHE A 356 5.98 -22.68 -9.11
C PHE A 356 6.69 -21.60 -8.29
N ALA A 357 6.02 -20.97 -7.34
CA ALA A 357 6.62 -19.98 -6.46
C ALA A 357 7.77 -20.58 -5.64
N ARG A 358 7.56 -21.77 -5.04
CA ARG A 358 8.61 -22.53 -4.33
C ARG A 358 9.84 -22.73 -5.20
N ARG A 359 9.67 -23.34 -6.37
CA ARG A 359 10.77 -23.64 -7.30
C ARG A 359 11.42 -22.40 -7.88
N ARG A 360 10.66 -21.32 -8.06
CA ARG A 360 11.22 -20.07 -8.56
C ARG A 360 12.10 -19.41 -7.51
N PHE A 361 11.69 -19.41 -6.24
CA PHE A 361 12.59 -19.00 -5.15
C PHE A 361 13.85 -19.88 -5.08
N GLU A 362 13.74 -21.20 -5.30
CA GLU A 362 14.93 -22.06 -5.40
C GLU A 362 15.84 -21.66 -6.56
N ALA A 363 15.28 -21.39 -7.74
CA ALA A 363 16.05 -20.92 -8.89
C ALA A 363 16.74 -19.57 -8.60
N GLU A 364 16.02 -18.60 -8.00
CA GLU A 364 16.62 -17.32 -7.64
C GLU A 364 17.67 -17.45 -6.52
N SER A 365 17.57 -18.45 -5.62
CA SER A 365 18.62 -18.74 -4.63
C SER A 365 19.95 -19.17 -5.26
N GLN A 366 19.93 -19.66 -6.50
CA GLN A 366 21.11 -20.06 -7.26
C GLN A 366 21.52 -19.04 -8.32
N ASN A 367 20.80 -17.91 -8.44
CA ASN A 367 21.05 -16.90 -9.46
C ASN A 367 22.26 -16.02 -9.09
N GLU A 368 23.41 -16.28 -9.70
CA GLU A 368 24.68 -15.58 -9.42
C GLU A 368 24.67 -14.07 -9.74
N GLU A 369 23.68 -13.58 -10.49
CA GLU A 369 23.49 -12.13 -10.71
C GLU A 369 22.90 -11.42 -9.47
N LEU A 370 22.33 -12.17 -8.53
CA LEU A 370 21.77 -11.64 -7.29
C LEU A 370 22.81 -11.64 -6.17
N SER A 371 22.70 -10.65 -5.27
CA SER A 371 23.57 -10.58 -4.09
C SER A 371 23.37 -11.81 -3.19
N LEU A 372 24.38 -12.12 -2.39
CA LEU A 372 24.33 -13.26 -1.46
C LEU A 372 23.11 -13.16 -0.51
N GLU A 373 22.87 -11.98 0.05
CA GLU A 373 21.76 -11.72 0.96
C GLU A 373 20.40 -12.04 0.32
N VAL A 374 20.21 -11.67 -0.95
CA VAL A 374 18.97 -11.94 -1.67
C VAL A 374 18.82 -13.42 -1.99
N ARG A 375 19.92 -14.10 -2.33
CA ARG A 375 19.91 -15.54 -2.54
C ARG A 375 19.57 -16.31 -1.27
N GLU A 376 20.10 -15.90 -0.12
CA GLU A 376 19.76 -16.47 1.19
C GLU A 376 18.29 -16.22 1.57
N LEU A 377 17.75 -15.04 1.30
CA LEU A 377 16.33 -14.75 1.47
C LEU A 377 15.45 -15.62 0.57
N ALA A 378 15.83 -15.80 -0.70
CA ALA A 378 15.12 -16.65 -1.64
C ALA A 378 15.15 -18.12 -1.17
N GLU A 379 16.29 -18.63 -0.69
CA GLU A 379 16.39 -19.98 -0.12
C GLU A 379 15.44 -20.16 1.08
N ARG A 380 15.41 -19.19 2.00
CA ARG A 380 14.48 -19.20 3.15
C ARG A 380 13.02 -19.16 2.71
N ALA A 381 12.70 -18.37 1.68
CA ALA A 381 11.35 -18.30 1.12
C ALA A 381 10.94 -19.62 0.45
N ALA A 382 11.84 -20.29 -0.28
CA ALA A 382 11.60 -21.62 -0.84
C ALA A 382 11.32 -22.66 0.26
N LYS A 383 12.08 -22.61 1.36
CA LYS A 383 11.85 -23.47 2.52
C LYS A 383 10.47 -23.22 3.16
N ALA A 384 10.10 -21.96 3.38
CA ALA A 384 8.78 -21.59 3.89
C ALA A 384 7.65 -22.04 2.94
N MET A 385 7.83 -21.87 1.63
CA MET A 385 6.88 -22.34 0.63
C MET A 385 6.72 -23.85 0.62
N SER A 386 7.75 -24.62 0.96
CA SER A 386 7.63 -26.08 1.07
C SER A 386 6.56 -26.45 2.10
N GLU A 387 6.55 -25.80 3.26
CA GLU A 387 5.50 -26.04 4.26
C GLU A 387 4.11 -25.65 3.75
N ILE A 388 4.01 -24.57 2.96
CA ILE A 388 2.75 -24.07 2.40
C ILE A 388 2.23 -24.97 1.27
N VAL A 389 3.09 -25.49 0.39
CA VAL A 389 2.71 -26.39 -0.70
C VAL A 389 2.22 -27.72 -0.13
N TRP A 390 2.89 -28.22 0.90
CA TRP A 390 2.66 -29.56 1.45
C TRP A 390 1.73 -29.59 2.67
N GLN A 391 1.20 -28.44 3.11
CA GLN A 391 0.18 -28.37 4.15
C GLN A 391 -1.06 -29.18 3.73
N LYS A 392 -1.42 -30.18 4.55
CA LYS A 392 -2.73 -30.84 4.45
C LYS A 392 -3.77 -29.87 5.00
N GLN A 393 -4.92 -29.78 4.34
CA GLN A 393 -6.08 -29.11 4.94
C GLN A 393 -6.40 -29.83 6.25
N GLU A 394 -6.28 -29.14 7.38
CA GLU A 394 -6.98 -29.56 8.58
C GLU A 394 -8.46 -29.31 8.32
N ASP A 395 -9.26 -30.38 8.41
CA ASP A 395 -10.71 -30.32 8.30
C ASP A 395 -11.22 -29.36 9.39
N LYS A 396 -11.77 -28.21 8.97
CA LYS A 396 -12.49 -27.29 9.86
C LYS A 396 -13.98 -27.63 9.89
#